data_AF-A0A6C0AG34-F1
#
_entry.id   AF-A0A6C0AG34-F1
#
_cell.length_a   1.000
_cell.length_b   1.000
_cell.length_c   1.000
_cell.angle_alpha   90.00
_cell.angle_beta   90.00
_cell.angle_gamma   90.00
#
_symmetry.space_group_name_H-M   'P 1'
#
loop_
_entity.id
_entity.type
_entity.pdbx_description
1 polymer ?
#
loop_
_entity_poly.entity_id
_entity_poly.type
_entity_poly.pdbx_seq_one_letter_code
_entity_poly.pdbx_strand_id
1 'polypeptide(L)'
;MDNSFANLTISSVSVNNIPEEIITSNLLKDKRPDIFIQIHPTKNVCLNIDKLTCGSSKIIWWLCPINPCGCHEYQTSIKRILIKKNSLCPYCTIHQPIPCEHSNSIFSDEIWIKEFAYDLNIGLDPKKIAKGSNDKIWWRCTKHNTCEMHIWEAAPNSRNGCPWCTNKKVCKCNSMMTVEGIPELFCQELNSDIDPYAISISSHKQLTWKCLDHKTCKEHIWEGYVSNVVGKGSRCPWCKGGSSKTCKCMSFMNIPKLFEEFDQTLNPDLDPWKISKGNNIDIWWRCSEHKTCNKHIWKGRVSRRTGPQSCGCPFCNGSHQKCDCISFMQNELLAKEFIQELNPDIDPWKISYGSDKVINWKCIDCSTIWKDNIYHRNSPSDPRTCPNCNNMRSESKGANLCRQYLDNNNINYQCETALDNYITNRRFDFKFIYNNRNFILEYDGEQHFNQCTWHKDEEDFLSKQEIDRIKNYFAILSGYIVIRISKKEYNSIVKYLDYFINYNFEEPLVCIDDTVKYEYIMLKNQLQNYSEDIEIKYLSM
;
A
#
# COMPACT_ATOMS: atom_id res chain seq x y z
N MET A 1 -38.95 8.47 -29.71
CA MET A 1 -39.44 8.23 -31.08
C MET A 1 -38.74 6.98 -31.57
N ASP A 2 -39.53 6.00 -31.95
CA ASP A 2 -39.25 4.58 -31.79
C ASP A 2 -38.19 4.03 -32.75
N ASN A 3 -37.32 3.19 -32.18
CA ASN A 3 -36.50 2.23 -32.88
C ASN A 3 -37.34 0.99 -33.19
N SER A 4 -37.61 0.74 -34.47
CA SER A 4 -38.05 -0.59 -34.93
C SER A 4 -37.28 -0.99 -36.19
N PHE A 5 -36.22 -1.78 -35.96
CA PHE A 5 -35.60 -2.59 -37.01
C PHE A 5 -36.57 -3.74 -37.33
N ALA A 6 -37.31 -3.61 -38.43
CA ALA A 6 -38.04 -4.71 -39.03
C ALA A 6 -37.08 -5.53 -39.90
N ASN A 7 -36.80 -6.76 -39.46
CA ASN A 7 -36.16 -7.80 -40.27
C ASN A 7 -37.04 -8.11 -41.48
N LEU A 8 -36.64 -7.65 -42.67
CA LEU A 8 -37.16 -8.17 -43.93
C LEU A 8 -36.41 -9.45 -44.27
N THR A 9 -37.04 -10.58 -43.94
CA THR A 9 -36.69 -11.90 -44.46
C THR A 9 -36.75 -11.88 -45.97
N ILE A 10 -35.64 -12.23 -46.61
CA ILE A 10 -35.60 -12.55 -48.04
C ILE A 10 -36.48 -13.79 -48.23
N SER A 11 -37.68 -13.59 -48.74
CA SER A 11 -38.50 -14.67 -49.25
C SER A 11 -37.73 -15.33 -50.38
N SER A 12 -37.46 -16.61 -50.21
CA SER A 12 -36.97 -17.50 -51.25
C SER A 12 -37.91 -17.38 -52.45
N VAL A 13 -37.48 -16.67 -53.48
CA VAL A 13 -38.11 -16.74 -54.79
C VAL A 13 -38.03 -18.20 -55.22
N SER A 14 -39.19 -18.83 -55.31
CA SER A 14 -39.37 -20.17 -55.82
C SER A 14 -38.81 -20.24 -57.24
N VAL A 15 -37.61 -20.79 -57.37
CA VAL A 15 -37.09 -21.33 -58.62
C VAL A 15 -37.93 -22.56 -58.92
N ASN A 16 -39.04 -22.41 -59.64
CA ASN A 16 -39.75 -23.50 -60.31
C ASN A 16 -40.80 -22.91 -61.25
N ASN A 17 -40.35 -22.57 -62.45
CA ASN A 17 -41.05 -22.78 -63.71
C ASN A 17 -40.12 -22.36 -64.85
N ILE A 18 -39.06 -23.17 -65.05
CA ILE A 18 -38.30 -23.13 -66.29
C ILE A 18 -39.05 -24.09 -67.24
N PRO A 19 -39.64 -23.62 -68.36
CA PRO A 19 -40.40 -24.48 -69.28
C PRO A 19 -39.57 -25.69 -69.76
N GLU A 20 -40.21 -26.85 -69.90
CA GLU A 20 -39.57 -28.13 -70.30
C GLU A 20 -38.75 -28.04 -71.60
N GLU A 21 -39.01 -27.05 -72.45
CA GLU A 21 -38.20 -26.76 -73.66
C GLU A 21 -36.74 -26.38 -73.35
N ILE A 22 -36.45 -25.78 -72.19
CA ILE A 22 -35.10 -25.32 -71.83
C ILE A 22 -34.20 -26.50 -71.38
N ILE A 23 -34.80 -27.57 -70.85
CA ILE A 23 -34.07 -28.76 -70.34
C ILE A 23 -33.48 -29.58 -71.51
N THR A 24 -34.06 -29.49 -72.70
CA THR A 24 -33.61 -30.21 -73.92
C THR A 24 -32.89 -29.31 -74.94
N SER A 25 -32.94 -27.99 -74.79
CA SER A 25 -32.29 -27.03 -75.70
C SER A 25 -30.76 -27.17 -75.74
N ASN A 26 -30.16 -27.19 -76.92
CA ASN A 26 -28.70 -27.11 -77.10
C ASN A 26 -28.22 -25.69 -77.44
N LEU A 27 -29.12 -24.69 -77.33
CA LEU A 27 -28.81 -23.30 -77.62
C LEU A 27 -27.89 -22.71 -76.54
N LEU A 28 -26.99 -21.84 -76.98
CA LEU A 28 -25.97 -21.22 -76.14
C LEU A 28 -26.59 -20.31 -75.07
N LYS A 29 -27.62 -19.55 -75.44
CA LYS A 29 -28.34 -18.64 -74.53
C LYS A 29 -29.03 -19.37 -73.36
N ASP A 30 -29.50 -20.59 -73.60
CA ASP A 30 -30.25 -21.37 -72.62
C ASP A 30 -29.30 -22.17 -71.72
N LYS A 31 -28.27 -22.82 -72.30
CA LYS A 31 -27.33 -23.67 -71.55
C LYS A 31 -26.21 -22.90 -70.85
N ARG A 32 -25.75 -21.78 -71.41
CA ARG A 32 -24.60 -20.99 -70.91
C ARG A 32 -24.86 -19.49 -71.05
N PRO A 33 -25.84 -18.94 -70.32
CA PRO A 33 -26.14 -17.51 -70.33
C PRO A 33 -24.92 -16.67 -69.92
N ASP A 34 -24.07 -17.18 -69.03
CA ASP A 34 -22.80 -16.58 -68.60
C ASP A 34 -21.77 -16.38 -69.72
N ILE A 35 -21.84 -17.20 -70.78
CA ILE A 35 -21.03 -17.09 -71.99
C ILE A 35 -21.78 -16.27 -73.05
N PHE A 36 -23.10 -16.44 -73.15
CA PHE A 36 -23.93 -15.74 -74.12
C PHE A 36 -23.83 -14.20 -73.98
N ILE A 37 -23.78 -13.69 -72.75
CA ILE A 37 -23.59 -12.25 -72.48
C ILE A 37 -22.23 -11.70 -72.94
N GLN A 38 -21.26 -12.56 -73.25
CA GLN A 38 -19.94 -12.17 -73.73
C GLN A 38 -19.89 -12.02 -75.26
N ILE A 39 -20.98 -12.31 -75.99
CA ILE A 39 -21.04 -12.09 -77.44
C ILE A 39 -20.96 -10.59 -77.71
N HIS A 40 -20.12 -10.19 -78.68
CA HIS A 40 -19.97 -8.78 -79.02
C HIS A 40 -21.31 -8.19 -79.53
N PRO A 41 -21.80 -7.07 -78.96
CA PRO A 41 -23.17 -6.59 -79.19
C PRO A 41 -23.43 -6.13 -80.63
N THR A 42 -22.41 -5.61 -81.33
CA THR A 42 -22.58 -4.97 -82.65
C THR A 42 -21.75 -5.58 -83.78
N LYS A 43 -20.92 -6.61 -83.54
CA LYS A 43 -19.98 -7.15 -84.56
C LYS A 43 -20.42 -8.47 -85.18
N ASN A 44 -21.55 -9.01 -84.72
CA ASN A 44 -22.15 -10.24 -85.23
C ASN A 44 -23.43 -9.96 -86.03
N VAL A 45 -23.54 -8.79 -86.67
CA VAL A 45 -24.79 -8.25 -87.28
C VAL A 45 -25.44 -9.20 -88.29
N CYS A 46 -24.64 -9.98 -89.02
CA CYS A 46 -25.15 -10.93 -90.02
C CYS A 46 -25.48 -12.33 -89.43
N LEU A 47 -25.42 -12.49 -88.11
CA LEU A 47 -25.68 -13.76 -87.44
C LEU A 47 -26.90 -13.63 -86.53
N ASN A 48 -27.81 -14.60 -86.62
CA ASN A 48 -28.84 -14.76 -85.60
C ASN A 48 -28.21 -15.42 -84.35
N ILE A 49 -27.85 -14.58 -83.38
CA ILE A 49 -27.15 -15.01 -82.16
C ILE A 49 -28.01 -15.94 -81.28
N ASP A 50 -29.33 -15.79 -81.31
CA ASP A 50 -30.27 -16.60 -80.51
C ASP A 50 -30.38 -18.06 -80.95
N LYS A 51 -29.92 -18.37 -82.17
CA LYS A 51 -29.90 -19.73 -82.74
C LYS A 51 -28.54 -20.43 -82.61
N LEU A 52 -27.57 -19.84 -81.91
CA LEU A 52 -26.25 -20.44 -81.71
C LEU A 52 -26.30 -21.59 -80.70
N THR A 53 -25.53 -22.66 -80.92
CA THR A 53 -25.49 -23.86 -80.07
C THR A 53 -24.14 -24.08 -79.40
N CYS A 54 -24.11 -24.74 -78.23
CA CYS A 54 -22.88 -24.98 -77.46
C CYS A 54 -21.80 -25.82 -78.19
N GLY A 55 -22.18 -26.63 -79.17
CA GLY A 55 -21.23 -27.45 -79.94
C GLY A 55 -20.62 -26.76 -81.16
N SER A 56 -21.04 -25.52 -81.46
CA SER A 56 -20.75 -24.89 -82.75
C SER A 56 -19.27 -24.52 -82.93
N SER A 57 -18.70 -24.89 -84.08
CA SER A 57 -17.36 -24.45 -84.49
C SER A 57 -17.37 -23.05 -85.15
N LYS A 58 -18.53 -22.37 -85.22
CA LYS A 58 -18.62 -21.01 -85.78
C LYS A 58 -17.77 -20.03 -84.99
N ILE A 59 -16.91 -19.31 -85.69
CA ILE A 59 -16.10 -18.20 -85.16
C ILE A 59 -16.98 -16.95 -85.14
N ILE A 60 -17.12 -16.34 -83.96
CA ILE A 60 -17.90 -15.12 -83.76
C ILE A 60 -17.07 -14.12 -82.94
N TRP A 61 -17.52 -12.86 -82.94
CA TRP A 61 -16.91 -11.81 -82.12
C TRP A 61 -17.38 -11.89 -80.67
N TRP A 62 -16.42 -11.81 -79.75
CA TRP A 62 -16.61 -11.82 -78.30
C TRP A 62 -16.08 -10.52 -77.70
N LEU A 63 -16.65 -10.13 -76.56
CA LEU A 63 -16.20 -9.04 -75.71
C LEU A 63 -15.82 -9.64 -74.34
N CYS A 64 -14.57 -9.42 -73.91
CA CYS A 64 -14.06 -10.04 -72.68
C CYS A 64 -14.76 -9.48 -71.42
N PRO A 65 -15.29 -10.33 -70.52
CA PRO A 65 -15.95 -9.89 -69.29
C PRO A 65 -14.97 -9.52 -68.16
N ILE A 66 -13.74 -10.03 -68.19
CA ILE A 66 -12.70 -9.76 -67.17
C ILE A 66 -11.86 -8.52 -67.57
N ASN A 67 -12.47 -7.60 -68.30
CA ASN A 67 -11.77 -6.49 -68.90
C ASN A 67 -12.17 -5.15 -68.25
N PRO A 68 -11.30 -4.54 -67.43
CA PRO A 68 -11.58 -3.24 -66.87
C PRO A 68 -11.76 -2.15 -67.93
N CYS A 69 -11.12 -2.22 -69.12
CA CYS A 69 -11.23 -1.17 -70.16
C CYS A 69 -12.48 -1.28 -71.06
N GLY A 70 -13.21 -2.41 -71.07
CA GLY A 70 -14.30 -2.65 -72.02
C GLY A 70 -13.91 -2.76 -73.51
N CYS A 71 -12.61 -2.71 -73.83
CA CYS A 71 -12.05 -2.66 -75.19
C CYS A 71 -11.51 -3.99 -75.78
N HIS A 72 -11.56 -5.10 -75.05
CA HIS A 72 -10.98 -6.40 -75.44
C HIS A 72 -11.98 -7.22 -76.26
N GLU A 73 -12.00 -6.95 -77.55
CA GLU A 73 -12.74 -7.72 -78.54
C GLU A 73 -11.87 -8.78 -79.22
N TYR A 74 -12.41 -9.97 -79.47
CA TYR A 74 -11.65 -11.07 -80.07
C TYR A 74 -12.55 -12.06 -80.80
N GLN A 75 -11.98 -12.82 -81.74
CA GLN A 75 -12.69 -13.84 -82.49
C GLN A 75 -12.25 -15.24 -82.05
N THR A 76 -13.20 -16.11 -81.73
CA THR A 76 -12.96 -17.55 -81.51
C THR A 76 -14.24 -18.33 -81.73
N SER A 77 -14.15 -19.65 -81.88
CA SER A 77 -15.32 -20.51 -81.97
C SER A 77 -16.01 -20.76 -80.63
N ILE A 78 -17.34 -20.95 -80.67
CA ILE A 78 -18.17 -21.26 -79.49
C ILE A 78 -17.70 -22.55 -78.80
N LYS A 79 -17.39 -23.59 -79.56
CA LYS A 79 -16.82 -24.84 -79.02
C LYS A 79 -15.52 -24.57 -78.23
N ARG A 80 -14.65 -23.69 -78.73
CA ARG A 80 -13.36 -23.40 -78.09
C ARG A 80 -13.50 -22.57 -76.82
N ILE A 81 -14.39 -21.57 -76.81
CA ILE A 81 -14.62 -20.72 -75.61
C ILE A 81 -15.19 -21.53 -74.44
N LEU A 82 -16.05 -22.51 -74.74
CA LEU A 82 -16.64 -23.40 -73.74
C LEU A 82 -15.63 -24.38 -73.14
N ILE A 83 -14.70 -24.91 -73.94
CA ILE A 83 -13.62 -25.79 -73.47
C ILE A 83 -12.62 -25.04 -72.58
N LYS A 84 -12.28 -23.79 -72.96
CA LYS A 84 -11.20 -23.02 -72.33
C LYS A 84 -11.67 -22.03 -71.25
N LYS A 85 -12.95 -22.05 -70.87
CA LYS A 85 -13.53 -21.29 -69.73
C LYS A 85 -13.00 -19.84 -69.64
N ASN A 86 -13.23 -19.03 -70.68
CA ASN A 86 -12.82 -17.61 -70.76
C ASN A 86 -11.30 -17.32 -70.88
N SER A 87 -10.44 -18.35 -70.94
CA SER A 87 -8.97 -18.18 -71.03
C SER A 87 -8.45 -17.89 -72.45
N LEU A 88 -9.30 -17.35 -73.33
CA LEU A 88 -8.99 -17.11 -74.75
C LEU A 88 -8.89 -15.64 -75.14
N CYS A 89 -9.20 -14.71 -74.23
CA CYS A 89 -9.01 -13.30 -74.51
C CYS A 89 -7.50 -13.03 -74.68
N PRO A 90 -7.02 -12.66 -75.88
CA PRO A 90 -5.59 -12.50 -76.16
C PRO A 90 -4.95 -11.32 -75.40
N TYR A 91 -5.78 -10.45 -74.82
CA TYR A 91 -5.37 -9.34 -73.97
C TYR A 91 -5.29 -9.71 -72.48
N CYS A 92 -5.89 -10.84 -72.05
CA CYS A 92 -5.97 -11.25 -70.64
C CYS A 92 -5.24 -12.58 -70.36
N THR A 93 -4.60 -13.21 -71.35
CA THR A 93 -3.87 -14.47 -71.16
C THR A 93 -2.68 -14.30 -70.23
N ILE A 94 -2.57 -15.20 -69.24
CA ILE A 94 -1.57 -15.19 -68.16
C ILE A 94 -0.13 -15.22 -68.68
N HIS A 95 0.12 -15.75 -69.89
CA HIS A 95 1.47 -15.99 -70.38
C HIS A 95 2.06 -14.89 -71.27
N GLN A 96 1.28 -14.10 -72.03
CA GLN A 96 1.74 -12.91 -72.78
C GLN A 96 0.51 -12.07 -73.23
N PRO A 97 0.00 -11.13 -72.41
CA PRO A 97 -1.14 -10.31 -72.81
C PRO A 97 -0.74 -9.28 -73.87
N ILE A 98 -1.52 -9.18 -74.95
CA ILE A 98 -1.38 -8.06 -75.90
C ILE A 98 -1.76 -6.76 -75.17
N PRO A 99 -0.90 -5.73 -75.16
CA PRO A 99 -1.25 -4.44 -74.57
C PRO A 99 -2.38 -3.79 -75.38
N CYS A 100 -3.50 -3.46 -74.73
CA CYS A 100 -4.46 -2.52 -75.31
C CYS A 100 -3.99 -1.08 -75.02
N GLU A 101 -4.49 -0.11 -75.77
CA GLU A 101 -4.20 1.33 -75.61
C GLU A 101 -4.47 1.88 -74.19
N HIS A 102 -5.28 1.18 -73.39
CA HIS A 102 -5.60 1.51 -72.00
C HIS A 102 -4.81 0.69 -70.96
N SER A 103 -3.98 -0.26 -71.38
CA SER A 103 -3.24 -1.16 -70.48
C SER A 103 -2.25 -0.43 -69.58
N ASN A 104 -1.70 0.70 -70.07
CA ASN A 104 -0.84 1.58 -69.30
C ASN A 104 -1.61 2.74 -68.65
N SER A 105 -2.94 2.80 -68.73
CA SER A 105 -3.73 3.85 -68.09
C SER A 105 -4.06 3.51 -66.64
N ILE A 106 -4.28 4.53 -65.80
CA ILE A 106 -4.77 4.37 -64.43
C ILE A 106 -6.12 3.65 -64.34
N PHE A 107 -6.91 3.65 -65.42
CA PHE A 107 -8.19 2.94 -65.52
C PHE A 107 -8.05 1.42 -65.56
N SER A 108 -6.84 0.89 -65.78
CA SER A 108 -6.59 -0.55 -65.73
C SER A 108 -6.50 -1.12 -64.31
N ASP A 109 -6.54 -0.29 -63.26
CA ASP A 109 -6.46 -0.71 -61.86
C ASP A 109 -7.69 -0.24 -61.07
N GLU A 110 -8.45 -1.20 -60.53
CA GLU A 110 -9.71 -0.96 -59.81
C GLU A 110 -9.52 -0.05 -58.59
N ILE A 111 -8.40 -0.19 -57.87
CA ILE A 111 -8.10 0.63 -56.69
C ILE A 111 -7.85 2.06 -57.12
N TRP A 112 -7.16 2.27 -58.24
CA TRP A 112 -6.83 3.61 -58.73
C TRP A 112 -8.08 4.34 -59.23
N ILE A 113 -9.00 3.64 -59.88
CA ILE A 113 -10.30 4.22 -60.29
C ILE A 113 -11.11 4.64 -59.06
N LYS A 114 -11.19 3.78 -58.03
CA LYS A 114 -11.91 4.10 -56.79
C LYS A 114 -11.28 5.25 -56.02
N GLU A 115 -9.96 5.37 -56.09
CA GLU A 115 -9.23 6.47 -55.44
C GLU A 115 -9.08 7.72 -56.32
N PHE A 116 -9.59 7.74 -57.55
CA PHE A 116 -9.54 8.94 -58.40
C PHE A 116 -10.59 9.97 -57.93
N ALA A 117 -10.16 11.19 -57.60
CA ALA A 117 -11.06 12.24 -57.12
C ALA A 117 -11.72 12.99 -58.29
N TYR A 118 -12.79 12.41 -58.86
CA TYR A 118 -13.47 12.95 -60.05
C TYR A 118 -13.91 14.42 -59.93
N ASP A 119 -14.37 14.83 -58.76
CA ASP A 119 -14.80 16.20 -58.46
C ASP A 119 -13.65 17.21 -58.39
N LEU A 120 -12.41 16.75 -58.18
CA LEU A 120 -11.22 17.59 -58.14
C LEU A 120 -10.41 17.53 -59.45
N ASN A 121 -10.62 16.48 -60.26
CA ASN A 121 -9.97 16.26 -61.54
C ASN A 121 -10.93 16.55 -62.70
N ILE A 122 -11.63 17.69 -62.64
CA ILE A 122 -12.65 18.06 -63.63
C ILE A 122 -12.02 18.14 -65.03
N GLY A 123 -12.65 17.46 -65.99
CA GLY A 123 -12.21 17.43 -67.39
C GLY A 123 -11.11 16.41 -67.70
N LEU A 124 -10.58 15.69 -66.71
CA LEU A 124 -9.64 14.60 -66.93
C LEU A 124 -10.36 13.26 -67.13
N ASP A 125 -9.98 12.53 -68.17
CA ASP A 125 -10.47 11.17 -68.44
C ASP A 125 -9.45 10.15 -67.92
N PRO A 126 -9.76 9.36 -66.86
CA PRO A 126 -8.85 8.35 -66.32
C PRO A 126 -8.33 7.37 -67.37
N LYS A 127 -9.11 7.08 -68.42
CA LYS A 127 -8.70 6.17 -69.51
C LYS A 127 -7.52 6.70 -70.31
N LYS A 128 -7.28 8.02 -70.31
CA LYS A 128 -6.21 8.68 -71.07
C LYS A 128 -4.97 9.00 -70.23
N ILE A 129 -5.04 8.82 -68.90
CA ILE A 129 -3.93 9.12 -68.00
C ILE A 129 -3.05 7.88 -67.85
N ALA A 130 -1.79 7.97 -68.31
CA ALA A 130 -0.81 6.88 -68.17
C ALA A 130 -0.36 6.72 -66.70
N LYS A 131 -0.16 5.46 -66.25
CA LYS A 131 0.43 5.11 -64.95
C LYS A 131 1.85 5.68 -64.78
N GLY A 132 2.58 5.85 -65.88
CA GLY A 132 3.90 6.49 -65.90
C GLY A 132 3.89 8.02 -65.92
N SER A 133 2.72 8.66 -65.91
CA SER A 133 2.63 10.13 -65.96
C SER A 133 3.26 10.78 -64.72
N ASN A 134 3.93 11.91 -64.95
CA ASN A 134 4.46 12.81 -63.93
C ASN A 134 3.44 13.89 -63.51
N ASP A 135 2.33 14.02 -64.24
CA ASP A 135 1.34 15.05 -63.96
C ASP A 135 0.62 14.71 -62.66
N LYS A 136 0.64 15.68 -61.76
CA LYS A 136 -0.03 15.56 -60.47
C LYS A 136 -1.54 15.62 -60.67
N ILE A 137 -2.23 14.67 -60.06
CA ILE A 137 -3.70 14.62 -60.01
C ILE A 137 -4.15 14.35 -58.58
N TRP A 138 -5.42 14.64 -58.32
CA TRP A 138 -6.03 14.45 -57.00
C TRP A 138 -6.51 13.01 -56.80
N TRP A 139 -6.17 12.47 -55.65
CA TRP A 139 -6.59 11.15 -55.20
C TRP A 139 -7.40 11.28 -53.90
N ARG A 140 -8.32 10.35 -53.69
CA ARG A 140 -9.18 10.24 -52.51
C ARG A 140 -9.05 8.83 -51.93
N CYS A 141 -8.83 8.73 -50.63
CA CYS A 141 -8.62 7.43 -50.00
C CYS A 141 -9.95 6.68 -49.88
N THR A 142 -9.90 5.37 -50.12
CA THR A 142 -11.09 4.49 -50.02
C THR A 142 -11.15 3.69 -48.73
N LYS A 143 -10.12 3.77 -47.87
CA LYS A 143 -9.92 2.86 -46.73
C LYS A 143 -10.44 3.35 -45.38
N HIS A 144 -10.82 4.61 -45.24
CA HIS A 144 -11.06 5.21 -43.91
C HIS A 144 -12.41 5.90 -43.82
N ASN A 145 -13.22 5.48 -42.83
CA ASN A 145 -14.48 6.11 -42.43
C ASN A 145 -14.39 6.75 -41.03
N THR A 146 -13.25 6.59 -40.34
CA THR A 146 -13.05 6.98 -38.93
C THR A 146 -12.41 8.36 -38.76
N CYS A 147 -11.99 9.00 -39.85
CA CYS A 147 -11.41 10.33 -39.86
C CYS A 147 -11.92 11.11 -41.07
N GLU A 148 -11.52 12.38 -41.15
CA GLU A 148 -11.78 13.21 -42.32
C GLU A 148 -11.23 12.56 -43.59
N MET A 149 -11.91 12.82 -44.71
CA MET A 149 -11.58 12.24 -46.00
C MET A 149 -10.16 12.62 -46.40
N HIS A 150 -9.27 11.62 -46.55
CA HIS A 150 -7.93 11.87 -47.02
C HIS A 150 -7.94 12.14 -48.52
N ILE A 151 -7.52 13.35 -48.88
CA ILE A 151 -7.35 13.79 -50.25
C ILE A 151 -5.90 14.22 -50.42
N TRP A 152 -5.23 13.74 -51.47
CA TRP A 152 -3.84 14.12 -51.74
C TRP A 152 -3.58 14.27 -53.23
N GLU A 153 -2.61 15.12 -53.53
CA GLU A 153 -2.10 15.32 -54.87
C GLU A 153 -0.84 14.47 -55.06
N ALA A 154 -0.78 13.67 -56.13
CA ALA A 154 0.42 12.90 -56.51
C ALA A 154 0.40 12.53 -57.99
N ALA A 155 1.58 12.39 -58.58
CA ALA A 155 1.73 11.85 -59.92
C ALA A 155 1.48 10.33 -59.92
N PRO A 156 0.76 9.78 -60.93
CA PRO A 156 0.57 8.34 -61.11
C PRO A 156 1.84 7.50 -60.90
N ASN A 157 2.98 7.93 -61.45
CA ASN A 157 4.23 7.15 -61.44
C ASN A 157 4.91 7.06 -60.06
N SER A 158 4.63 8.01 -59.18
CA SER A 158 5.22 8.13 -57.84
C SER A 158 4.20 7.80 -56.73
N ARG A 159 2.98 7.40 -57.12
CA ARG A 159 1.89 7.12 -56.19
C ARG A 159 2.22 5.88 -55.36
N ASN A 160 2.44 6.11 -54.08
CA ASN A 160 2.68 5.08 -53.08
C ASN A 160 1.45 4.85 -52.16
N GLY A 161 0.25 5.08 -52.70
CA GLY A 161 -1.01 5.07 -51.94
C GLY A 161 -1.20 6.32 -51.06
N CYS A 162 -2.25 6.28 -50.24
CA CYS A 162 -2.61 7.38 -49.35
C CYS A 162 -1.49 7.65 -48.30
N PRO A 163 -0.97 8.90 -48.20
CA PRO A 163 0.12 9.25 -47.27
C PRO A 163 -0.21 9.03 -45.79
N TRP A 164 -1.47 9.16 -45.40
CA TRP A 164 -1.91 8.90 -44.02
C TRP A 164 -2.01 7.40 -43.73
N CYS A 165 -2.53 6.60 -44.67
CA CYS A 165 -2.60 5.14 -44.52
C CYS A 165 -1.21 4.50 -44.43
N THR A 166 -0.22 5.12 -45.08
CA THR A 166 1.17 4.67 -45.09
C THR A 166 2.02 5.33 -44.00
N ASN A 167 1.38 6.07 -43.07
CA ASN A 167 2.01 6.75 -41.93
C ASN A 167 3.08 7.78 -42.29
N LYS A 168 3.11 8.24 -43.54
CA LYS A 168 3.95 9.36 -44.00
C LYS A 168 3.41 10.71 -43.55
N LYS A 169 2.09 10.80 -43.36
CA LYS A 169 1.39 11.93 -42.72
C LYS A 169 0.58 11.42 -41.53
N VAL A 170 0.34 12.27 -40.55
CA VAL A 170 -0.44 11.94 -39.34
C VAL A 170 -1.88 12.43 -39.48
N CYS A 171 -2.83 11.57 -39.12
CA CYS A 171 -4.28 11.79 -39.02
C CYS A 171 -4.74 11.31 -37.64
N LYS A 172 -5.99 11.62 -37.29
CA LYS A 172 -6.68 10.97 -36.15
C LYS A 172 -6.71 9.45 -36.26
N CYS A 173 -6.60 8.88 -37.45
CA CYS A 173 -6.69 7.44 -37.67
C CYS A 173 -5.40 6.65 -37.42
N ASN A 174 -4.25 7.32 -37.42
CA ASN A 174 -2.93 6.68 -37.30
C ASN A 174 -2.05 7.33 -36.25
N SER A 175 -2.61 8.25 -35.47
CA SER A 175 -1.95 8.84 -34.32
C SER A 175 -1.72 7.77 -33.25
N MET A 176 -0.58 7.82 -32.56
CA MET A 176 -0.35 6.91 -31.43
C MET A 176 -1.37 7.11 -30.30
N MET A 177 -1.91 8.32 -30.15
CA MET A 177 -2.84 8.66 -29.07
C MET A 177 -4.27 8.15 -29.30
N THR A 178 -4.58 7.61 -30.47
CA THR A 178 -5.89 6.99 -30.74
C THR A 178 -5.89 5.48 -30.55
N VAL A 179 -4.76 4.90 -30.14
CA VAL A 179 -4.67 3.47 -29.80
C VAL A 179 -5.04 3.29 -28.33
N GLU A 180 -6.01 2.40 -28.07
CA GLU A 180 -6.48 2.11 -26.71
C GLU A 180 -5.33 1.71 -25.77
N GLY A 181 -5.29 2.29 -24.58
CA GLY A 181 -4.27 2.02 -23.55
C GLY A 181 -2.91 2.73 -23.76
N ILE A 182 -2.65 3.29 -24.94
CA ILE A 182 -1.40 4.02 -25.22
C ILE A 182 -1.32 5.38 -24.54
N PRO A 183 -2.39 6.22 -24.53
CA PRO A 183 -2.38 7.50 -23.80
C PRO A 183 -1.96 7.35 -22.33
N GLU A 184 -2.38 6.26 -21.68
CA GLU A 184 -2.07 5.98 -20.29
C GLU A 184 -0.61 5.55 -20.07
N LEU A 185 0.03 4.95 -21.08
CA LEU A 185 1.45 4.60 -21.05
C LEU A 185 2.37 5.80 -21.36
N PHE A 186 1.86 6.85 -22.00
CA PHE A 186 2.64 8.02 -22.34
C PHE A 186 2.97 8.88 -21.11
N CYS A 187 4.24 9.28 -20.96
CA CYS A 187 4.69 10.13 -19.87
C CYS A 187 4.77 11.59 -20.34
N GLN A 188 3.67 12.34 -20.26
CA GLN A 188 3.61 13.75 -20.72
C GLN A 188 4.65 14.65 -20.02
N GLU A 189 4.88 14.44 -18.72
CA GLU A 189 5.83 15.23 -17.93
C GLU A 189 7.27 15.13 -18.46
N LEU A 190 7.67 13.94 -18.94
CA LEU A 190 9.01 13.65 -19.46
C LEU A 190 9.12 13.79 -20.97
N ASN A 191 8.02 14.16 -21.65
CA ASN A 191 7.96 14.43 -23.09
C ASN A 191 7.21 15.76 -23.30
N SER A 192 7.49 16.77 -22.47
CA SER A 192 6.67 17.98 -22.34
C SER A 192 6.65 18.87 -23.59
N ASP A 193 7.68 18.78 -24.43
CA ASP A 193 7.85 19.51 -25.69
C ASP A 193 7.22 18.80 -26.90
N ILE A 194 6.61 17.64 -26.69
CA ILE A 194 6.10 16.78 -27.74
C ILE A 194 4.57 16.84 -27.76
N ASP A 195 4.00 17.18 -28.92
CA ASP A 195 2.59 16.91 -29.21
C ASP A 195 2.44 15.42 -29.59
N PRO A 196 1.84 14.58 -28.73
CA PRO A 196 1.73 13.16 -29.00
C PRO A 196 0.66 12.85 -30.06
N TYR A 197 -0.28 13.76 -30.32
CA TYR A 197 -1.30 13.58 -31.36
C TYR A 197 -0.69 13.69 -32.77
N ALA A 198 0.43 14.41 -32.91
CA ALA A 198 1.18 14.58 -34.15
C ALA A 198 2.18 13.43 -34.45
N ILE A 199 2.15 12.32 -33.70
CA ILE A 199 3.04 11.18 -33.87
C ILE A 199 2.27 9.96 -34.42
N SER A 200 2.74 9.37 -35.52
CA SER A 200 2.13 8.15 -36.06
C SER A 200 2.51 6.88 -35.28
N ILE A 201 1.63 5.87 -35.32
CA ILE A 201 1.84 4.55 -34.69
C ILE A 201 3.13 3.81 -35.11
N SER A 202 3.68 4.12 -36.29
CA SER A 202 4.91 3.52 -36.82
C SER A 202 6.16 4.38 -36.62
N SER A 203 6.05 5.49 -35.90
CA SER A 203 7.18 6.41 -35.71
C SER A 203 8.36 5.72 -35.03
N HIS A 204 9.57 6.02 -35.51
CA HIS A 204 10.82 5.64 -34.84
C HIS A 204 11.27 6.67 -33.80
N LYS A 205 10.40 7.61 -33.41
CA LYS A 205 10.70 8.53 -32.32
C LYS A 205 10.79 7.75 -31.01
N GLN A 206 11.88 7.96 -30.27
CA GLN A 206 12.06 7.43 -28.93
C GLN A 206 11.37 8.37 -27.95
N LEU A 207 10.48 7.82 -27.14
CA LEU A 207 9.73 8.55 -26.12
C LEU A 207 9.91 7.85 -24.77
N THR A 208 9.60 8.59 -23.71
CA THR A 208 9.56 8.06 -22.35
C THR A 208 8.17 7.53 -22.02
N TRP A 209 8.10 6.28 -21.54
CA TRP A 209 6.87 5.55 -21.23
C TRP A 209 6.82 5.20 -19.76
N LYS A 210 5.61 5.12 -19.20
CA LYS A 210 5.36 4.71 -17.81
C LYS A 210 4.59 3.40 -17.77
N CYS A 211 4.88 2.56 -16.76
CA CYS A 211 4.23 1.27 -16.61
C CYS A 211 2.92 1.40 -15.83
N LEU A 212 1.84 0.82 -16.37
CA LEU A 212 0.53 0.78 -15.69
C LEU A 212 0.36 -0.44 -14.79
N ASP A 213 1.06 -1.53 -15.11
CA ASP A 213 1.03 -2.77 -14.32
C ASP A 213 1.72 -2.60 -12.96
N HIS A 214 2.52 -1.54 -12.80
CA HIS A 214 3.40 -1.37 -11.66
C HIS A 214 3.19 -0.03 -10.96
N LYS A 215 2.18 0.03 -10.08
CA LYS A 215 1.71 1.26 -9.42
C LYS A 215 2.48 1.62 -8.14
N THR A 216 3.29 0.72 -7.62
CA THR A 216 3.96 0.88 -6.31
C THR A 216 5.33 1.55 -6.40
N CYS A 217 5.96 1.64 -7.58
CA CYS A 217 7.22 2.38 -7.78
C CYS A 217 7.18 3.25 -9.04
N LYS A 218 7.78 4.45 -8.97
CA LYS A 218 7.99 5.36 -10.12
C LYS A 218 9.19 4.97 -10.99
N GLU A 219 9.93 3.94 -10.61
CA GLU A 219 11.13 3.46 -11.34
C GLU A 219 10.78 2.73 -12.65
N HIS A 220 9.51 2.34 -12.86
CA HIS A 220 9.07 1.66 -14.08
C HIS A 220 8.75 2.64 -15.21
N ILE A 221 9.71 3.53 -15.49
CA ILE A 221 9.71 4.45 -16.60
C ILE A 221 10.83 4.02 -17.54
N TRP A 222 10.53 3.76 -18.81
CA TRP A 222 11.54 3.37 -19.81
C TRP A 222 11.48 4.21 -21.06
N GLU A 223 12.62 4.32 -21.73
CA GLU A 223 12.67 4.83 -23.09
C GLU A 223 12.38 3.72 -24.09
N GLY A 224 11.54 4.02 -25.09
CA GLY A 224 11.19 3.07 -26.13
C GLY A 224 10.74 3.76 -27.41
N TYR A 225 11.00 3.12 -28.55
CA TYR A 225 10.48 3.57 -29.83
C TYR A 225 8.97 3.39 -29.91
N VAL A 226 8.25 4.40 -30.41
CA VAL A 226 6.79 4.36 -30.61
C VAL A 226 6.37 3.12 -31.39
N SER A 227 7.06 2.80 -32.49
CA SER A 227 6.80 1.60 -33.30
C SER A 227 6.89 0.28 -32.51
N ASN A 228 7.73 0.21 -31.47
CA ASN A 228 7.87 -0.98 -30.65
C ASN A 228 6.80 -1.05 -29.56
N VAL A 229 6.51 0.07 -28.89
CA VAL A 229 5.51 0.10 -27.80
C VAL A 229 4.09 -0.01 -28.36
N VAL A 230 3.75 0.80 -29.36
CA VAL A 230 2.42 0.85 -29.97
C VAL A 230 2.23 -0.26 -30.99
N GLY A 231 3.16 -0.38 -31.95
CA GLY A 231 3.01 -1.30 -33.08
C GLY A 231 3.29 -2.78 -32.76
N LYS A 232 4.21 -3.06 -31.83
CA LYS A 232 4.58 -4.43 -31.41
C LYS A 232 4.09 -4.81 -30.02
N GLY A 233 3.41 -3.90 -29.31
CA GLY A 233 2.94 -4.14 -27.95
C GLY A 233 4.06 -4.37 -26.93
N SER A 234 5.24 -3.78 -27.14
CA SER A 234 6.37 -3.91 -26.20
C SER A 234 5.98 -3.26 -24.88
N ARG A 235 5.93 -4.07 -23.81
CA ARG A 235 5.59 -3.62 -22.46
C ARG A 235 6.86 -3.29 -21.66
N CYS A 236 6.63 -2.71 -20.49
CA CYS A 236 7.66 -2.36 -19.51
C CYS A 236 8.75 -3.46 -19.39
N PRO A 237 10.04 -3.12 -19.60
CA PRO A 237 11.13 -4.10 -19.59
C PRO A 237 11.34 -4.71 -18.19
N TRP A 238 10.98 -4.01 -17.12
CA TRP A 238 11.02 -4.57 -15.77
C TRP A 238 9.91 -5.60 -15.48
N CYS A 239 8.77 -5.51 -16.19
CA CYS A 239 7.64 -6.42 -15.98
C CYS A 239 7.71 -7.67 -16.85
N LYS A 240 8.22 -7.56 -18.10
CA LYS A 240 8.29 -8.69 -19.05
C LYS A 240 9.71 -9.16 -19.37
N GLY A 241 10.74 -8.39 -19.06
CA GLY A 241 12.11 -8.76 -19.34
C GLY A 241 12.69 -9.62 -18.22
N GLY A 242 13.10 -10.85 -18.54
CA GLY A 242 13.97 -11.68 -17.69
C GLY A 242 15.39 -11.10 -17.50
N SER A 243 15.56 -9.79 -17.67
CA SER A 243 16.80 -9.06 -17.41
C SER A 243 16.92 -8.75 -15.92
N SER A 244 18.12 -8.90 -15.41
CA SER A 244 18.68 -8.70 -14.06
C SER A 244 18.40 -7.36 -13.35
N LYS A 245 17.36 -6.61 -13.73
CA LYS A 245 16.92 -5.37 -13.09
C LYS A 245 15.67 -5.63 -12.23
N THR A 246 15.88 -5.83 -10.94
CA THR A 246 14.81 -5.84 -9.93
C THR A 246 14.39 -4.40 -9.63
N CYS A 247 13.12 -3.98 -9.81
CA CYS A 247 12.67 -2.71 -9.18
C CYS A 247 12.73 -2.86 -7.67
N LYS A 248 13.11 -1.80 -6.96
CA LYS A 248 13.23 -1.81 -5.50
C LYS A 248 11.98 -2.34 -4.79
N CYS A 249 10.78 -2.10 -5.31
CA CYS A 249 9.52 -2.62 -4.77
C CYS A 249 9.38 -4.16 -4.80
N MET A 250 10.13 -4.84 -5.67
CA MET A 250 10.17 -6.29 -5.80
C MET A 250 11.27 -6.89 -4.92
N SER A 251 12.08 -6.05 -4.28
CA SER A 251 13.10 -6.49 -3.34
C SER A 251 12.47 -7.22 -2.15
N PHE A 252 13.18 -8.22 -1.63
CA PHE A 252 12.82 -8.87 -0.37
C PHE A 252 12.87 -7.89 0.81
N MET A 253 13.62 -6.77 0.70
CA MET A 253 13.73 -5.73 1.73
C MET A 253 12.40 -5.05 2.07
N ASN A 254 11.39 -5.15 1.18
CA ASN A 254 10.05 -4.63 1.48
C ASN A 254 9.23 -5.57 2.39
N ILE A 255 9.78 -6.70 2.83
CA ILE A 255 9.14 -7.59 3.79
C ILE A 255 9.68 -7.22 5.17
N PRO A 256 8.88 -6.60 6.08
CA PRO A 256 9.38 -6.01 7.32
C PRO A 256 10.23 -6.97 8.17
N LYS A 257 9.78 -8.22 8.31
CA LYS A 257 10.52 -9.25 9.04
C LYS A 257 11.91 -9.53 8.44
N LEU A 258 12.01 -9.60 7.12
CA LEU A 258 13.29 -9.86 6.44
C LEU A 258 14.19 -8.64 6.41
N PHE A 259 13.62 -7.43 6.41
CA PHE A 259 14.37 -6.20 6.62
C PHE A 259 15.09 -6.21 7.96
N GLU A 260 14.41 -6.64 9.03
CA GLU A 260 15.02 -6.77 10.36
C GLU A 260 16.04 -7.89 10.48
N GLU A 261 15.91 -8.94 9.67
CA GLU A 261 16.81 -10.10 9.67
C GLU A 261 18.02 -9.95 8.73
N PHE A 262 18.00 -8.94 7.85
CA PHE A 262 19.12 -8.64 6.96
C PHE A 262 20.18 -7.83 7.70
N ASP A 263 21.43 -8.29 7.61
CA ASP A 263 22.58 -7.61 8.19
C ASP A 263 23.59 -7.28 7.08
N GLN A 264 23.80 -5.99 6.82
CA GLN A 264 24.74 -5.51 5.80
C GLN A 264 26.19 -5.90 6.12
N THR A 265 26.55 -6.01 7.40
CA THR A 265 27.92 -6.36 7.82
C THR A 265 28.26 -7.81 7.47
N LEU A 266 27.26 -8.70 7.46
CA LEU A 266 27.41 -10.09 7.04
C LEU A 266 27.37 -10.26 5.52
N ASN A 267 26.96 -9.22 4.78
CA ASN A 267 26.76 -9.23 3.33
C ASN A 267 27.34 -7.95 2.66
N PRO A 268 28.63 -7.63 2.85
CA PRO A 268 29.18 -6.31 2.52
C PRO A 268 29.07 -5.95 1.04
N ASP A 269 29.19 -6.92 0.13
CA ASP A 269 29.20 -6.69 -1.32
C ASP A 269 27.80 -6.72 -1.97
N LEU A 270 26.74 -6.92 -1.17
CA LEU A 270 25.38 -7.04 -1.67
C LEU A 270 24.61 -5.73 -1.52
N ASP A 271 23.97 -5.31 -2.61
CA ASP A 271 22.91 -4.30 -2.60
C ASP A 271 21.55 -5.03 -2.45
N PRO A 272 20.96 -5.09 -1.25
CA PRO A 272 19.78 -5.91 -0.99
C PRO A 272 18.54 -5.38 -1.73
N TRP A 273 18.52 -4.10 -2.12
CA TRP A 273 17.43 -3.49 -2.87
C TRP A 273 17.38 -3.97 -4.33
N LYS A 274 18.43 -4.62 -4.83
CA LYS A 274 18.48 -5.25 -6.15
C LYS A 274 18.12 -6.74 -6.14
N ILE A 275 17.84 -7.32 -4.98
CA ILE A 275 17.57 -8.75 -4.83
C ILE A 275 16.05 -8.98 -4.70
N SER A 276 15.44 -9.62 -5.70
CA SER A 276 14.00 -9.89 -5.71
C SER A 276 13.59 -10.99 -4.72
N LYS A 277 12.30 -11.02 -4.35
CA LYS A 277 11.74 -12.08 -3.50
C LYS A 277 12.02 -13.49 -4.03
N GLY A 278 11.86 -13.71 -5.33
CA GLY A 278 12.08 -15.02 -5.96
C GLY A 278 13.55 -15.41 -6.19
N ASN A 279 14.52 -14.59 -5.76
CA ASN A 279 15.93 -14.83 -6.06
C ASN A 279 16.49 -16.04 -5.26
N ASN A 280 17.30 -16.88 -5.92
CA ASN A 280 17.87 -18.08 -5.34
C ASN A 280 19.26 -17.89 -4.71
N ILE A 281 19.73 -16.65 -4.56
CA ILE A 281 20.98 -16.33 -3.86
C ILE A 281 20.91 -16.73 -2.38
N ASP A 282 22.01 -17.30 -1.89
CA ASP A 282 22.21 -17.60 -0.47
C ASP A 282 22.94 -16.44 0.20
N ILE A 283 22.30 -15.81 1.18
CA ILE A 283 22.85 -14.69 1.94
C ILE A 283 22.89 -15.04 3.43
N TRP A 284 23.69 -14.30 4.20
CA TRP A 284 23.71 -14.43 5.64
C TRP A 284 22.55 -13.65 6.26
N TRP A 285 21.86 -14.29 7.19
CA TRP A 285 20.75 -13.73 7.94
C TRP A 285 21.11 -13.70 9.42
N ARG A 286 20.57 -12.73 10.14
CA ARG A 286 20.60 -12.64 11.59
C ARG A 286 19.16 -12.70 12.11
N CYS A 287 18.91 -13.42 13.19
CA CYS A 287 17.56 -13.50 13.75
C CYS A 287 17.07 -12.14 14.26
N SER A 288 15.85 -11.74 13.91
CA SER A 288 15.19 -10.54 14.43
C SER A 288 15.02 -10.60 15.96
N GLU A 289 14.73 -11.80 16.48
CA GLU A 289 14.44 -12.04 17.90
C GLU A 289 15.70 -12.22 18.77
N HIS A 290 16.87 -12.52 18.18
CA HIS A 290 18.07 -12.93 18.91
C HIS A 290 19.33 -12.17 18.44
N LYS A 291 19.34 -10.85 18.63
CA LYS A 291 20.39 -9.95 18.09
C LYS A 291 21.69 -9.92 18.91
N THR A 292 21.63 -10.26 20.20
CA THR A 292 22.76 -10.16 21.14
C THR A 292 23.72 -11.34 21.09
N CYS A 293 23.47 -12.36 20.26
CA CYS A 293 24.38 -13.47 20.09
C CYS A 293 24.64 -13.80 18.61
N ASN A 294 25.77 -14.45 18.37
CA ASN A 294 26.16 -14.92 17.04
C ASN A 294 25.68 -16.34 16.74
N LYS A 295 25.10 -17.05 17.72
CA LYS A 295 24.53 -18.40 17.52
C LYS A 295 23.35 -18.39 16.53
N HIS A 296 22.65 -17.26 16.40
CA HIS A 296 21.46 -17.10 15.56
C HIS A 296 21.79 -16.38 14.24
N ILE A 297 22.97 -16.66 13.69
CA ILE A 297 23.38 -16.25 12.34
C ILE A 297 23.40 -17.49 11.46
N TRP A 298 22.74 -17.45 10.31
CA TRP A 298 22.73 -18.59 9.38
C TRP A 298 22.77 -18.12 7.92
N LYS A 299 23.30 -18.96 7.05
CA LYS A 299 23.23 -18.77 5.60
C LYS A 299 21.96 -19.40 5.06
N GLY A 300 21.20 -18.68 4.24
CA GLY A 300 19.94 -19.18 3.69
C GLY A 300 19.50 -18.48 2.42
N ARG A 301 18.75 -19.23 1.59
CA ARG A 301 18.26 -18.78 0.29
C ARG A 301 17.11 -17.77 0.42
N VAL A 302 17.21 -16.63 -0.29
CA VAL A 302 16.16 -15.57 -0.27
C VAL A 302 14.79 -16.11 -0.67
N SER A 303 14.68 -16.87 -1.77
CA SER A 303 13.40 -17.43 -2.23
C SER A 303 12.72 -18.35 -1.21
N ARG A 304 13.49 -19.07 -0.38
CA ARG A 304 12.97 -19.92 0.70
C ARG A 304 12.46 -19.09 1.89
N ARG A 305 12.92 -17.85 2.03
CA ARG A 305 12.53 -16.90 3.08
C ARG A 305 11.29 -16.10 2.72
N THR A 306 11.06 -15.85 1.43
CA THR A 306 9.88 -15.09 0.94
C THR A 306 8.74 -15.96 0.44
N GLY A 307 8.96 -17.27 0.26
CA GLY A 307 7.97 -18.20 -0.29
C GLY A 307 6.87 -18.60 0.70
N PRO A 308 5.84 -19.35 0.25
CA PRO A 308 4.70 -19.75 1.07
C PRO A 308 5.08 -20.61 2.29
N GLN A 309 6.15 -21.38 2.17
CA GLN A 309 6.74 -22.19 3.25
C GLN A 309 7.96 -21.47 3.86
N SER A 310 7.82 -20.18 4.18
CA SER A 310 8.93 -19.38 4.70
C SER A 310 9.51 -19.99 5.97
N CYS A 311 10.80 -20.34 5.97
CA CYS A 311 11.48 -20.82 7.16
C CYS A 311 12.11 -19.65 7.93
N GLY A 312 11.79 -19.52 9.22
CA GLY A 312 12.41 -18.55 10.13
C GLY A 312 13.84 -18.94 10.52
N CYS A 313 14.36 -18.35 11.60
CA CYS A 313 15.63 -18.76 12.17
C CYS A 313 15.62 -20.26 12.50
N PRO A 314 16.56 -21.07 11.97
CA PRO A 314 16.59 -22.51 12.21
C PRO A 314 16.86 -22.85 13.67
N PHE A 315 17.57 -21.98 14.39
CA PHE A 315 17.87 -22.15 15.82
C PHE A 315 16.67 -21.89 16.73
N CYS A 316 15.71 -21.07 16.29
CA CYS A 316 14.46 -20.87 17.03
C CYS A 316 13.48 -22.03 16.82
N ASN A 317 13.49 -22.65 15.63
CA ASN A 317 12.53 -23.72 15.29
C ASN A 317 13.06 -25.13 15.60
N GLY A 318 14.35 -25.29 15.89
CA GLY A 318 14.89 -26.51 16.49
C GLY A 318 14.49 -26.64 17.97
N SER A 319 14.37 -27.87 18.47
CA SER A 319 14.12 -28.13 19.89
C SER A 319 15.10 -27.31 20.75
N HIS A 320 14.56 -26.37 21.51
CA HIS A 320 15.30 -25.27 22.12
C HIS A 320 16.39 -25.78 23.09
N GLN A 321 17.65 -25.69 22.69
CA GLN A 321 18.71 -25.48 23.68
C GLN A 321 18.75 -23.98 23.98
N LYS A 322 18.21 -23.65 25.15
CA LYS A 322 18.17 -22.33 25.81
C LYS A 322 19.37 -21.45 25.40
N CYS A 323 19.13 -20.47 24.53
CA CYS A 323 20.16 -19.49 24.16
C CYS A 323 20.36 -18.50 25.31
N ASP A 324 21.61 -18.22 25.67
CA ASP A 324 21.98 -17.23 26.71
C ASP A 324 21.49 -15.81 26.37
N CYS A 325 21.15 -15.58 25.09
CA CYS A 325 20.70 -14.31 24.54
C CYS A 325 19.26 -13.92 24.90
N ILE A 326 18.42 -14.88 25.33
CA ILE A 326 17.10 -14.59 25.89
C ILE A 326 17.10 -14.54 27.42
N SER A 327 18.26 -14.74 28.05
CA SER A 327 18.35 -14.73 29.52
C SER A 327 17.82 -13.41 30.09
N PHE A 328 17.11 -13.49 31.21
CA PHE A 328 16.69 -12.27 31.93
C PHE A 328 17.89 -11.45 32.44
N MET A 329 19.08 -12.05 32.55
CA MET A 329 20.33 -11.36 32.89
C MET A 329 20.80 -10.39 31.79
N GLN A 330 20.25 -10.48 30.57
CA GLN A 330 20.52 -9.50 29.52
C GLN A 330 19.79 -8.17 29.77
N ASN A 331 18.77 -8.16 30.63
CA ASN A 331 18.11 -6.93 31.07
C ASN A 331 18.88 -6.33 32.24
N GLU A 332 19.46 -5.14 32.06
CA GLU A 332 20.33 -4.48 33.04
C GLU A 332 19.64 -4.27 34.40
N LEU A 333 18.36 -3.92 34.43
CA LEU A 333 17.61 -3.71 35.67
C LEU A 333 17.38 -5.03 36.42
N LEU A 334 16.96 -6.07 35.69
CA LEU A 334 16.75 -7.39 36.30
C LEU A 334 18.07 -8.00 36.78
N ALA A 335 19.15 -7.82 36.03
CA ALA A 335 20.47 -8.29 36.42
C ALA A 335 20.97 -7.63 37.72
N LYS A 336 20.68 -6.34 37.93
CA LYS A 336 21.03 -5.61 39.16
C LYS A 336 20.22 -6.04 40.38
N GLU A 337 18.96 -6.43 40.17
CA GLU A 337 18.08 -6.87 41.27
C GLU A 337 18.15 -8.36 41.59
N PHE A 338 18.79 -9.15 40.72
CA PHE A 338 19.01 -10.57 40.95
C PHE A 338 20.21 -10.79 41.87
N ILE A 339 19.99 -11.55 42.94
CA ILE A 339 21.03 -11.95 43.91
C ILE A 339 21.09 -13.48 43.95
N GLN A 340 22.27 -14.05 43.66
CA GLN A 340 22.48 -15.49 43.53
C GLN A 340 22.24 -16.23 44.86
N GLU A 341 22.64 -15.62 45.98
CA GLU A 341 22.48 -16.18 47.33
C GLU A 341 21.01 -16.34 47.74
N LEU A 342 20.12 -15.50 47.19
CA LEU A 342 18.67 -15.62 47.40
C LEU A 342 18.03 -16.70 46.51
N ASN A 343 18.77 -17.23 45.53
CA ASN A 343 18.29 -18.13 44.48
C ASN A 343 19.31 -19.24 44.15
N PRO A 344 19.71 -20.09 45.13
CA PRO A 344 20.84 -21.01 44.97
C PRO A 344 20.66 -22.06 43.86
N ASP A 345 19.42 -22.51 43.61
CA ASP A 345 19.10 -23.55 42.61
C ASP A 345 18.86 -23.00 41.19
N ILE A 346 19.19 -21.72 40.98
CA ILE A 346 18.88 -21.00 39.75
C ILE A 346 20.19 -20.65 39.04
N ASP A 347 20.35 -21.19 37.82
CA ASP A 347 21.32 -20.69 36.84
C ASP A 347 20.64 -19.57 36.03
N PRO A 348 20.95 -18.29 36.32
CA PRO A 348 20.20 -17.16 35.77
C PRO A 348 20.45 -16.96 34.28
N TRP A 349 21.58 -17.45 33.76
CA TRP A 349 21.92 -17.36 32.33
C TRP A 349 21.13 -18.34 31.46
N LYS A 350 20.44 -19.32 32.07
CA LYS A 350 19.65 -20.35 31.37
C LYS A 350 18.14 -20.12 31.42
N ILE A 351 17.67 -18.99 31.93
CA ILE A 351 16.24 -18.71 32.09
C ILE A 351 15.88 -17.45 31.32
N SER A 352 14.88 -17.54 30.45
CA SER A 352 14.49 -16.42 29.61
C SER A 352 13.74 -15.33 30.36
N TYR A 353 13.78 -14.09 29.85
CA TYR A 353 13.00 -12.96 30.40
C TYR A 353 11.46 -13.16 30.30
N GLY A 354 11.00 -14.08 29.45
CA GLY A 354 9.59 -14.47 29.33
C GLY A 354 9.16 -15.63 30.23
N SER A 355 10.01 -16.06 31.18
CA SER A 355 9.72 -17.21 32.02
C SER A 355 8.75 -16.88 33.17
N ASP A 356 7.77 -17.75 33.41
CA ASP A 356 6.90 -17.69 34.59
C ASP A 356 7.57 -18.19 35.88
N LYS A 357 8.87 -18.52 35.85
CA LYS A 357 9.59 -18.96 37.05
C LYS A 357 9.63 -17.84 38.09
N VAL A 358 9.17 -18.14 39.30
CA VAL A 358 9.16 -17.22 40.44
C VAL A 358 10.51 -17.27 41.15
N ILE A 359 11.11 -16.11 41.38
CA ILE A 359 12.42 -15.97 42.02
C ILE A 359 12.37 -14.87 43.09
N ASN A 360 13.38 -14.84 43.98
CA ASN A 360 13.56 -13.77 44.94
C ASN A 360 14.33 -12.60 44.29
N TRP A 361 13.76 -11.41 44.34
CA TRP A 361 14.36 -10.15 43.88
C TRP A 361 14.80 -9.31 45.07
N LYS A 362 15.84 -8.49 44.89
CA LYS A 362 16.27 -7.49 45.88
C LYS A 362 16.26 -6.11 45.24
N CYS A 363 15.59 -5.16 45.89
CA CYS A 363 15.38 -3.82 45.31
C CYS A 363 16.69 -3.06 45.40
N ILE A 364 17.10 -2.41 44.31
CA ILE A 364 18.27 -1.54 44.34
C ILE A 364 18.05 -0.28 45.18
N ASP A 365 16.81 0.20 45.29
CA ASP A 365 16.49 1.47 45.95
C ASP A 365 16.27 1.30 47.46
N CYS A 366 15.44 0.34 47.87
CA CYS A 366 15.05 0.16 49.27
C CYS A 366 15.55 -1.15 49.90
N SER A 367 16.36 -1.94 49.18
CA SER A 367 16.89 -3.25 49.62
C SER A 367 15.85 -4.30 50.02
N THR A 368 14.54 -4.03 49.85
CA THR A 368 13.48 -4.99 50.15
C THR A 368 13.60 -6.22 49.27
N ILE A 369 13.37 -7.40 49.86
CA ILE A 369 13.34 -8.67 49.15
C ILE A 369 11.87 -9.05 48.88
N TRP A 370 11.53 -9.42 47.64
CA TRP A 370 10.19 -9.90 47.30
C TRP A 370 10.24 -11.03 46.27
N LYS A 371 9.14 -11.78 46.18
CA LYS A 371 8.97 -12.89 45.22
C LYS A 371 8.06 -12.43 44.08
N ASP A 372 8.50 -12.65 42.85
CA ASP A 372 7.66 -12.49 41.66
C ASP A 372 8.21 -13.31 40.49
N ASN A 373 7.40 -13.53 39.45
CA ASN A 373 7.86 -14.19 38.24
C ASN A 373 8.76 -13.27 37.39
N ILE A 374 9.62 -13.87 36.57
CA ILE A 374 10.54 -13.11 35.70
C ILE A 374 9.74 -12.36 34.61
N TYR A 375 8.70 -12.99 34.06
CA TYR A 375 7.84 -12.40 33.03
C TYR A 375 7.16 -11.10 33.49
N HIS A 376 6.53 -11.02 34.67
CA HIS A 376 5.89 -9.78 35.13
C HIS A 376 6.89 -8.67 35.38
N ARG A 377 8.12 -9.00 35.78
CA ARG A 377 9.20 -8.02 35.93
C ARG A 377 9.64 -7.44 34.58
N ASN A 378 9.53 -8.21 33.50
CA ASN A 378 9.91 -7.82 32.14
C ASN A 378 8.71 -7.46 31.25
N SER A 379 7.50 -7.33 31.81
CA SER A 379 6.29 -7.06 31.03
C SER A 379 6.43 -5.71 30.29
N PRO A 380 6.21 -5.66 28.96
CA PRO A 380 6.38 -4.42 28.18
C PRO A 380 5.27 -3.40 28.42
N SER A 381 4.10 -3.82 28.93
CA SER A 381 2.96 -2.93 29.17
C SER A 381 2.88 -2.41 30.60
N ASP A 382 3.22 -3.25 31.58
CA ASP A 382 3.13 -2.92 33.01
C ASP A 382 4.11 -3.81 33.81
N PRO A 383 5.40 -3.43 33.87
CA PRO A 383 6.39 -4.19 34.61
C PRO A 383 6.14 -4.02 36.12
N ARG A 384 5.95 -5.14 36.82
CA ARG A 384 5.79 -5.10 38.28
C ARG A 384 7.07 -4.59 38.95
N THR A 385 6.94 -3.56 39.76
CA THR A 385 8.04 -2.94 40.52
C THR A 385 8.05 -3.39 41.97
N CYS A 386 9.10 -3.00 42.72
CA CYS A 386 9.19 -3.30 44.15
C CYS A 386 7.90 -2.87 44.90
N PRO A 387 7.20 -3.79 45.59
CA PRO A 387 5.98 -3.48 46.31
C PRO A 387 6.17 -2.43 47.41
N ASN A 388 7.32 -2.45 48.09
CA ASN A 388 7.63 -1.49 49.15
C ASN A 388 7.80 -0.07 48.60
N CYS A 389 8.57 0.10 47.52
CA CYS A 389 8.70 1.40 46.86
C CYS A 389 7.37 1.90 46.30
N ASN A 390 6.51 1.00 45.80
CA ASN A 390 5.20 1.41 45.28
C ASN A 390 4.28 1.88 46.41
N ASN A 391 4.27 1.19 47.56
CA ASN A 391 3.56 1.63 48.76
C ASN A 391 4.11 2.95 49.33
N MET A 392 5.44 3.15 49.28
CA MET A 392 6.07 4.42 49.67
C MET A 392 5.68 5.60 48.76
N ARG A 393 5.27 5.35 47.51
CA ARG A 393 4.80 6.38 46.57
C ARG A 393 3.33 6.76 46.77
N SER A 394 2.55 5.94 47.48
CA SER A 394 1.15 6.27 47.86
C SER A 394 1.04 7.13 49.13
N GLU A 395 2.13 7.32 49.89
CA GLU A 395 2.19 8.24 51.04
C GLU A 395 2.46 9.69 50.62
N SER A 396 1.94 10.66 51.38
CA SER A 396 2.25 12.08 51.13
C SER A 396 3.75 12.36 51.34
N LYS A 397 4.33 13.29 50.57
CA LYS A 397 5.78 13.61 50.64
C LYS A 397 6.26 13.91 52.08
N GLY A 398 5.41 14.51 52.92
CA GLY A 398 5.76 14.84 54.30
C GLY A 398 5.70 13.65 55.26
N ALA A 399 4.70 12.76 55.10
CA ALA A 399 4.66 11.50 55.85
C ALA A 399 5.92 10.64 55.55
N ASN A 400 6.38 10.64 54.30
CA ASN A 400 7.63 9.98 53.91
C ASN A 400 8.86 10.61 54.60
N LEU A 401 8.93 11.94 54.74
CA LEU A 401 10.02 12.58 55.49
C LEU A 401 9.99 12.25 56.99
N CYS A 402 8.81 12.22 57.61
CA CYS A 402 8.66 11.76 59.00
C CYS A 402 9.16 10.32 59.17
N ARG A 403 8.80 9.44 58.24
CA ARG A 403 9.26 8.05 58.20
C ARG A 403 10.78 7.95 58.08
N GLN A 404 11.37 8.66 57.10
CA GLN A 404 12.83 8.69 56.90
C GLN A 404 13.56 9.20 58.14
N TYR A 405 13.02 10.21 58.82
CA TYR A 405 13.59 10.70 60.07
C TYR A 405 13.61 9.60 61.15
N LEU A 406 12.50 8.88 61.33
CA LEU A 406 12.41 7.80 62.32
C LEU A 406 13.36 6.64 61.97
N ASP A 407 13.40 6.24 60.69
CA ASP A 407 14.30 5.18 60.19
C ASP A 407 15.78 5.57 60.40
N ASN A 408 16.18 6.79 60.02
CA ASN A 408 17.56 7.27 60.14
C ASN A 408 18.04 7.38 61.61
N ASN A 409 17.11 7.60 62.54
CA ASN A 409 17.39 7.65 63.97
C ASN A 409 17.21 6.29 64.67
N ASN A 410 16.96 5.21 63.91
CA ASN A 410 16.69 3.86 64.45
C ASN A 410 15.54 3.81 65.47
N ILE A 411 14.51 4.64 65.27
CA ILE A 411 13.31 4.66 66.12
C ILE A 411 12.31 3.66 65.56
N ASN A 412 11.91 2.67 66.34
CA ASN A 412 10.87 1.72 65.94
C ASN A 412 9.49 2.37 66.07
N TYR A 413 8.69 2.31 65.00
CA TYR A 413 7.34 2.87 64.95
C TYR A 413 6.32 1.91 64.33
N GLN A 414 5.04 2.19 64.60
CA GLN A 414 3.89 1.58 63.95
C GLN A 414 3.19 2.67 63.12
N CYS A 415 2.86 2.35 61.87
CA CYS A 415 2.09 3.24 61.00
C CYS A 415 0.59 3.01 61.15
N GLU A 416 -0.20 4.01 60.80
CA GLU A 416 -1.65 3.88 60.61
C GLU A 416 -2.35 3.19 61.81
N THR A 417 -1.93 3.54 63.02
CA THR A 417 -2.35 2.82 64.23
C THR A 417 -3.52 3.53 64.90
N ALA A 418 -4.54 2.77 65.33
CA ALA A 418 -5.58 3.25 66.23
C ALA A 418 -5.12 3.03 67.69
N LEU A 419 -5.53 3.92 68.60
CA LEU A 419 -5.37 3.67 70.04
C LEU A 419 -6.43 2.67 70.50
N ASP A 420 -6.10 1.79 71.45
CA ASP A 420 -7.04 0.79 71.97
C ASP A 420 -8.20 1.48 72.73
N ASN A 421 -9.42 0.96 72.61
CA ASN A 421 -10.68 1.49 73.20
C ASN A 421 -11.19 2.84 72.67
N TYR A 422 -10.93 3.16 71.40
CA TYR A 422 -11.29 4.45 70.79
C TYR A 422 -12.67 4.49 70.12
N ILE A 423 -13.38 5.63 70.25
CA ILE A 423 -14.75 5.86 69.75
C ILE A 423 -14.80 6.14 68.23
N THR A 424 -13.71 6.61 67.63
CA THR A 424 -13.61 6.87 66.19
C THR A 424 -12.62 5.88 65.57
N ASN A 425 -13.01 5.11 64.55
CA ASN A 425 -12.11 4.15 63.85
C ASN A 425 -10.97 4.83 63.05
N ARG A 426 -10.50 6.00 63.49
CA ARG A 426 -9.50 6.83 62.84
C ARG A 426 -8.10 6.47 63.34
N ARG A 427 -7.14 6.52 62.43
CA ARG A 427 -5.76 6.10 62.61
C ARG A 427 -4.85 7.32 62.73
N PHE A 428 -3.74 7.17 63.44
CA PHE A 428 -2.63 8.12 63.47
C PHE A 428 -1.54 7.72 62.47
N ASP A 429 -0.82 8.69 61.91
CA ASP A 429 0.20 8.41 60.88
C ASP A 429 1.34 7.56 61.45
N PHE A 430 1.89 7.96 62.60
CA PHE A 430 2.95 7.22 63.30
C PHE A 430 2.72 7.15 64.81
N LYS A 431 3.02 6.00 65.39
CA LYS A 431 3.07 5.73 66.83
C LYS A 431 4.43 5.14 67.17
N PHE A 432 5.13 5.68 68.16
CA PHE A 432 6.45 5.15 68.55
C PHE A 432 6.77 5.39 70.02
N ILE A 433 7.77 4.67 70.51
CA ILE A 433 8.31 4.84 71.86
C ILE A 433 9.78 5.29 71.72
N TYR A 434 10.13 6.37 72.40
CA TYR A 434 11.50 6.88 72.43
C TYR A 434 11.83 7.40 73.82
N ASN A 435 13.00 7.03 74.36
CA ASN A 435 13.43 7.39 75.71
C ASN A 435 12.35 7.17 76.80
N ASN A 436 11.70 6.00 76.78
CA ASN A 436 10.61 5.60 77.67
C ASN A 436 9.36 6.51 77.63
N ARG A 437 9.15 7.27 76.55
CA ARG A 437 7.96 8.11 76.33
C ARG A 437 7.21 7.63 75.09
N ASN A 438 5.88 7.74 75.16
CA ASN A 438 5.01 7.38 74.06
C ASN A 438 4.74 8.62 73.19
N PHE A 439 4.92 8.47 71.88
CA PHE A 439 4.71 9.53 70.91
C PHE A 439 3.68 9.13 69.86
N ILE A 440 2.92 10.13 69.44
CA ILE A 440 2.11 10.12 68.23
C ILE A 440 2.60 11.25 67.34
N LEU A 441 2.71 10.99 66.05
CA LEU A 441 3.07 11.98 65.05
C LEU A 441 2.03 11.99 63.92
N GLU A 442 1.48 13.16 63.64
CA GLU A 442 0.58 13.42 62.50
C GLU A 442 1.18 14.47 61.56
N TYR A 443 1.08 14.22 60.26
CA TYR A 443 1.43 15.16 59.22
C TYR A 443 0.16 15.67 58.52
N ASP A 444 -0.22 16.90 58.83
CA ASP A 444 -1.51 17.45 58.41
C ASP A 444 -1.42 18.22 57.09
N GLY A 445 -2.22 17.77 56.13
CA GLY A 445 -2.42 18.46 54.86
C GLY A 445 -3.36 19.67 54.97
N GLU A 446 -3.51 20.39 53.86
CA GLU A 446 -4.34 21.60 53.78
C GLU A 446 -5.80 21.37 54.20
N GLN A 447 -6.30 20.13 54.04
CA GLN A 447 -7.64 19.73 54.41
C GLN A 447 -7.94 19.83 55.93
N HIS A 448 -6.93 19.88 56.80
CA HIS A 448 -7.15 20.06 58.24
C HIS A 448 -7.39 21.53 58.61
N PHE A 449 -6.89 22.45 57.77
CA PHE A 449 -6.87 23.89 58.06
C PHE A 449 -7.92 24.66 57.25
N ASN A 450 -8.25 24.20 56.05
CA ASN A 450 -9.13 24.89 55.12
C ASN A 450 -10.16 23.94 54.51
N GLN A 451 -11.40 24.44 54.36
CA GLN A 451 -12.43 23.74 53.61
C GLN A 451 -11.96 23.54 52.15
N CYS A 452 -12.17 22.33 51.63
CA CYS A 452 -11.70 21.91 50.32
C CYS A 452 -12.58 20.79 49.78
N THR A 453 -12.27 20.27 48.58
CA THR A 453 -13.04 19.23 47.88
C THR A 453 -13.21 17.91 48.64
N TRP A 454 -12.46 17.71 49.73
CA TRP A 454 -12.57 16.55 50.63
C TRP A 454 -13.68 16.70 51.68
N HIS A 455 -14.32 17.87 51.74
CA HIS A 455 -15.42 18.19 52.64
C HIS A 455 -16.71 18.33 51.85
N LYS A 456 -17.83 17.85 52.42
CA LYS A 456 -19.15 18.00 51.78
C LYS A 456 -19.63 19.45 51.83
N ASP A 457 -19.49 20.07 53.00
CA ASP A 457 -19.92 21.41 53.35
C ASP A 457 -19.08 21.93 54.53
N GLU A 458 -19.41 23.12 55.02
CA GLU A 458 -18.71 23.77 56.13
C GLU A 458 -18.94 23.02 57.46
N GLU A 459 -20.12 22.42 57.63
CA GLU A 459 -20.47 21.61 58.81
C GLU A 459 -19.62 20.33 58.88
N ASP A 460 -19.42 19.64 57.75
CA ASP A 460 -18.53 18.47 57.64
C ASP A 460 -17.07 18.85 57.95
N PHE A 461 -16.61 20.01 57.49
CA PHE A 461 -15.26 20.52 57.81
C PHE A 461 -15.09 20.79 59.31
N LEU A 462 -16.01 21.52 59.94
CA LEU A 462 -15.98 21.81 61.38
C LEU A 462 -16.08 20.52 62.21
N SER A 463 -16.90 19.55 61.77
CA SER A 463 -17.01 18.25 62.44
C SER A 463 -15.70 17.46 62.42
N LYS A 464 -14.90 17.55 61.35
CA LYS A 464 -13.58 16.91 61.27
C LYS A 464 -12.55 17.60 62.15
N GLN A 465 -12.59 18.94 62.24
CA GLN A 465 -11.77 19.67 63.19
C GLN A 465 -12.10 19.32 64.65
N GLU A 466 -13.37 19.08 64.97
CA GLU A 466 -13.77 18.59 66.29
C GLU A 466 -13.22 17.18 66.56
N ILE A 467 -13.25 16.29 65.57
CA ILE A 467 -12.64 14.96 65.67
C ILE A 467 -11.13 15.06 65.93
N ASP A 468 -10.41 15.97 65.28
CA ASP A 468 -8.98 16.21 65.52
C ASP A 468 -8.69 16.66 66.96
N ARG A 469 -9.54 17.53 67.54
CA ARG A 469 -9.42 17.93 68.96
C ARG A 469 -9.61 16.74 69.89
N ILE A 470 -10.65 15.95 69.64
CA ILE A 470 -10.94 14.74 70.42
C ILE A 470 -9.76 13.75 70.32
N LYS A 471 -9.20 13.55 69.11
CA LYS A 471 -7.98 12.73 68.86
C LYS A 471 -6.81 13.13 69.76
N ASN A 472 -6.50 14.42 69.81
CA ASN A 472 -5.40 14.91 70.63
C ASN A 472 -5.67 14.72 72.13
N TYR A 473 -6.87 15.05 72.58
CA TYR A 473 -7.25 14.97 73.99
C TYR A 473 -7.12 13.54 74.54
N PHE A 474 -7.67 12.54 73.85
CA PHE A 474 -7.55 11.16 74.30
C PHE A 474 -6.13 10.61 74.19
N ALA A 475 -5.35 11.03 73.19
CA ALA A 475 -3.95 10.65 73.10
C ALA A 475 -3.16 11.13 74.33
N ILE A 476 -3.38 12.38 74.77
CA ILE A 476 -2.79 12.93 75.99
C ILE A 476 -3.23 12.14 77.23
N LEU A 477 -4.53 11.88 77.41
CA LEU A 477 -5.05 11.06 78.52
C LEU A 477 -4.47 9.64 78.52
N SER A 478 -4.13 9.12 77.34
CA SER A 478 -3.51 7.80 77.18
C SER A 478 -1.99 7.82 77.39
N GLY A 479 -1.42 8.96 77.79
CA GLY A 479 0.00 9.13 78.10
C GLY A 479 0.89 9.37 76.88
N TYR A 480 0.35 9.85 75.76
CA TYR A 480 1.11 10.15 74.55
C TYR A 480 1.40 11.64 74.40
N ILE A 481 2.62 11.96 74.02
CA ILE A 481 2.98 13.28 73.48
C ILE A 481 2.58 13.29 72.00
N VAL A 482 1.73 14.25 71.61
CA VAL A 482 1.20 14.34 70.24
C VAL A 482 1.95 15.41 69.48
N ILE A 483 2.68 15.05 68.43
CA ILE A 483 3.35 15.98 67.54
C ILE A 483 2.50 16.14 66.28
N ARG A 484 2.09 17.36 65.94
CA ARG A 484 1.41 17.67 64.68
C ARG A 484 2.25 18.64 63.87
N ILE A 485 2.49 18.32 62.60
CA ILE A 485 3.28 19.14 61.69
C ILE A 485 2.47 19.45 60.44
N SER A 486 2.35 20.73 60.11
CA SER A 486 1.60 21.19 58.94
C SER A 486 2.39 21.04 57.63
N LYS A 487 1.67 20.87 56.51
CA LYS A 487 2.26 20.77 55.16
C LYS A 487 3.16 21.93 54.72
N LYS A 488 2.99 23.14 55.28
CA LYS A 488 3.68 24.35 54.81
C LYS A 488 5.17 24.35 55.19
N GLU A 489 5.50 23.66 56.27
CA GLU A 489 6.84 23.60 56.85
C GLU A 489 7.65 22.38 56.38
N TYR A 490 7.45 21.93 55.14
CA TYR A 490 8.07 20.72 54.58
C TYR A 490 9.61 20.67 54.77
N ASN A 491 10.29 21.81 54.63
CA ASN A 491 11.75 21.90 54.76
C ASN A 491 12.23 21.93 56.23
N SER A 492 11.32 22.15 57.18
CA SER A 492 11.60 22.29 58.61
C SER A 492 11.20 21.05 59.41
N ILE A 493 10.56 20.04 58.78
CA ILE A 493 10.06 18.81 59.45
C ILE A 493 11.13 18.17 60.35
N VAL A 494 12.34 17.95 59.83
CA VAL A 494 13.45 17.34 60.58
C VAL A 494 13.79 18.17 61.81
N LYS A 495 13.89 19.49 61.68
CA LYS A 495 14.19 20.41 62.79
C LYS A 495 13.12 20.35 63.88
N TYR A 496 11.84 20.30 63.50
CA TYR A 496 10.74 20.21 64.46
C TYR A 496 10.72 18.87 65.19
N LEU A 497 10.92 17.76 64.46
CA LEU A 497 11.02 16.42 65.06
C LEU A 497 12.22 16.32 66.01
N ASP A 498 13.38 16.81 65.61
CA ASP A 498 14.58 16.86 66.46
C ASP A 498 14.30 17.63 67.75
N TYR A 499 13.64 18.79 67.67
CA TYR A 499 13.33 19.59 68.85
C TYR A 499 12.31 18.89 69.76
N PHE A 500 11.14 18.49 69.21
CA PHE A 500 10.06 17.96 70.04
C PHE A 500 10.41 16.61 70.64
N ILE A 501 11.04 15.69 69.90
CA ILE A 501 11.37 14.36 70.42
C ILE A 501 12.42 14.43 71.55
N ASN A 502 13.37 15.36 71.46
CA ASN A 502 14.43 15.53 72.46
C ASN A 502 14.07 16.51 73.59
N TYR A 503 12.96 17.23 73.49
CA TYR A 503 12.53 18.14 74.56
C TYR A 503 12.11 17.35 75.81
N ASN A 504 12.48 17.86 76.98
CA ASN A 504 12.12 17.22 78.25
C ASN A 504 10.73 17.69 78.72
N PHE A 505 9.72 16.88 78.46
CA PHE A 505 8.36 17.13 78.95
C PHE A 505 8.14 16.50 80.32
N GLU A 506 7.51 17.25 81.22
CA GLU A 506 7.11 16.75 82.54
C GLU A 506 5.79 15.95 82.47
N GLU A 507 4.89 16.32 81.54
CA GLU A 507 3.60 15.67 81.31
C GLU A 507 3.29 15.53 79.80
N PRO A 508 2.39 14.61 79.40
CA PRO A 508 1.95 14.47 78.00
C PRO A 508 1.21 15.71 77.51
N LEU A 509 1.53 16.19 76.31
CA LEU A 509 0.96 17.42 75.75
C LEU A 509 0.95 17.41 74.20
N VAL A 510 0.32 18.42 73.58
CA VAL A 510 0.36 18.59 72.11
C VAL A 510 1.51 19.53 71.70
N CYS A 511 2.33 19.09 70.77
CA CYS A 511 3.40 19.85 70.13
C CYS A 511 2.99 20.22 68.70
N ILE A 512 3.02 21.52 68.37
CA ILE A 512 2.62 22.03 67.04
C ILE A 512 3.70 22.92 66.42
N ASP A 513 3.84 22.86 65.09
CA ASP A 513 4.78 23.70 64.33
C ASP A 513 4.27 25.14 64.10
N ASP A 514 2.96 25.34 63.96
CA ASP A 514 2.34 26.63 63.61
C ASP A 514 1.07 26.92 64.46
N THR A 515 1.17 27.87 65.39
CA THR A 515 0.06 28.23 66.29
C THR A 515 -1.14 28.85 65.59
N VAL A 516 -0.94 29.51 64.44
CA VAL A 516 -2.03 30.15 63.68
C VAL A 516 -2.84 29.07 62.97
N LYS A 517 -2.18 28.11 62.34
CA LYS A 517 -2.87 27.00 61.66
C LYS A 517 -3.64 26.10 62.61
N TYR A 518 -3.07 25.83 63.77
CA TYR A 518 -3.68 24.98 64.77
C TYR A 518 -4.52 25.76 65.80
N GLU A 519 -4.89 27.02 65.53
CA GLU A 519 -5.71 27.83 66.43
C GLU A 519 -7.01 27.10 66.82
N TYR A 520 -7.62 26.35 65.90
CA TYR A 520 -8.82 25.56 66.17
C TYR A 520 -8.62 24.47 67.24
N ILE A 521 -7.39 24.03 67.47
CA ILE A 521 -7.03 23.09 68.53
C ILE A 521 -6.84 23.83 69.87
N MET A 522 -6.50 25.13 69.82
CA MET A 522 -6.24 25.99 70.98
C MET A 522 -7.49 26.61 71.61
N LEU A 523 -8.63 26.65 70.89
CA LEU A 523 -9.81 27.43 71.31
C LEU A 523 -10.45 26.91 72.61
N LYS A 524 -10.52 27.79 73.62
CA LYS A 524 -10.94 27.51 74.99
C LYS A 524 -12.46 27.34 75.23
N ASN A 525 -13.32 27.67 74.26
CA ASN A 525 -14.70 28.08 74.57
C ASN A 525 -15.82 27.54 73.66
N GLN A 526 -15.82 26.27 73.26
CA GLN A 526 -17.02 25.65 72.66
C GLN A 526 -17.40 24.27 73.18
N LEU A 527 -16.81 23.79 74.27
CA LEU A 527 -17.21 22.55 74.92
C LEU A 527 -17.67 22.84 76.35
N GLN A 528 -18.96 23.14 76.51
CA GLN A 528 -19.59 23.24 77.83
C GLN A 528 -19.61 21.91 78.62
N ASN A 529 -19.04 20.82 78.10
CA ASN A 529 -19.12 19.47 78.68
C ASN A 529 -17.80 18.71 78.83
N TYR A 530 -16.63 19.31 78.57
CA TYR A 530 -15.35 18.70 78.90
C TYR A 530 -14.47 19.73 79.60
N SER A 531 -14.39 19.61 80.93
CA SER A 531 -13.49 20.39 81.75
C SER A 531 -12.08 19.84 81.57
N GLU A 532 -11.21 20.52 80.81
CA GLU A 532 -9.76 20.66 81.07
C GLU A 532 -9.08 21.36 79.88
N ASP A 533 -8.17 22.29 80.20
CA ASP A 533 -7.36 23.02 79.23
C ASP A 533 -6.31 22.06 78.63
N ILE A 534 -6.26 21.89 77.30
CA ILE A 534 -5.17 21.14 76.65
C ILE A 534 -3.90 21.98 76.75
N GLU A 535 -2.86 21.45 77.40
CA GLU A 535 -1.54 22.08 77.43
C GLU A 535 -0.83 21.89 76.08
N ILE A 536 -0.24 22.97 75.55
CA ILE A 536 0.32 22.99 74.19
C ILE A 536 1.70 23.62 74.20
N LYS A 537 2.66 22.95 73.56
CA LYS A 537 4.00 23.45 73.31
C LYS A 537 4.14 23.83 71.84
N TYR A 538 4.68 25.02 71.60
CA TYR A 538 5.07 25.46 70.27
C TYR A 538 6.44 26.12 70.31
N LEU A 539 7.08 26.17 69.15
CA LEU A 539 8.31 26.92 68.92
C LEU A 539 7.93 28.31 68.40
N SER A 540 8.11 29.36 69.22
CA SER A 540 8.12 30.73 68.70
C SER A 540 9.42 30.91 67.90
N MET A 541 9.34 31.29 66.63
CA MET A 541 10.50 31.82 65.93
C MET A 541 10.97 33.12 66.57
#